data_AF-A0A1X1YXT0-F1
#
_entry.id   AF-A0A1X1YXT0-F1
#
_cell.length_a   1.000
_cell.length_b   1.000
_cell.length_c   1.000
_cell.angle_alpha   90.00
_cell.angle_beta   90.00
_cell.angle_gamma   90.00
#
_symmetry.space_group_name_H-M   'P 1'
#
loop_
_entity.id
_entity.type
_entity.pdbx_description
1 polymer ?
#
loop_
_entity_poly.entity_id
_entity_poly.type
_entity_poly.pdbx_seq_one_letter_code
_entity_poly.pdbx_strand_id
1 'polypeptide(L)' 'MMTRGGGGAALALPADAVVLSADDAADLSDRVYQVRCAAEDVATALDEGAGATELRELCDVLVRAARAADGWRRVGV' A
#
# COMPACT_ATOMS: atom_id res chain seq x y z
N MET A 1 -12.63 22.76 12.03
CA MET A 1 -11.80 23.10 13.20
C MET A 1 -11.28 21.79 13.77
N MET A 2 -10.11 21.33 13.31
CA MET A 2 -9.45 20.13 13.83
C MET A 2 -8.06 20.52 14.34
N THR A 3 -7.76 20.04 15.54
CA THR A 3 -6.69 20.51 16.42
C THR A 3 -5.32 20.05 15.93
N ARG A 4 -4.37 21.00 15.82
CA ARG A 4 -2.93 20.73 15.63
C ARG A 4 -2.44 19.78 16.73
N GLY A 5 -1.83 18.67 16.32
CA GLY A 5 -1.10 17.78 17.22
C GLY A 5 -0.02 18.57 17.96
N GLY A 6 -0.12 18.60 19.30
CA GLY A 6 0.84 19.24 20.17
C GLY A 6 2.18 18.52 20.12
N GLY A 7 3.25 19.28 19.92
CA GLY A 7 4.61 18.77 19.99
C GLY A 7 4.93 18.22 21.38
N GLY A 8 5.47 17.01 21.41
CA GLY A 8 6.02 16.38 22.61
C GLY A 8 7.33 15.68 22.24
N ALA A 9 8.44 16.32 22.64
CA ALA A 9 9.84 15.99 22.39
C ALA A 9 10.26 16.01 20.90
N ALA A 10 11.20 16.90 20.56
CA ALA A 10 12.03 16.75 19.38
C ALA A 10 12.94 15.52 19.58
N LEU A 11 12.36 14.33 19.46
CA LEU A 11 13.12 13.14 19.13
C LEU A 11 13.73 13.45 17.77
N ALA A 12 15.04 13.62 17.73
CA ALA A 12 15.75 13.72 16.45
C ALA A 12 15.33 12.49 15.63
N LEU A 13 14.57 12.71 14.57
CA LEU A 13 14.19 11.64 13.67
C LEU A 13 15.46 11.03 13.07
N PRO A 14 15.52 9.71 12.90
CA PRO A 14 16.57 9.08 12.12
C PRO A 14 16.74 9.78 10.76
N ALA A 15 17.98 9.87 10.26
CA ALA A 15 18.26 10.56 8.99
C ALA A 15 17.58 9.90 7.78
N ASP A 16 17.16 8.65 7.92
CA ASP A 16 16.44 7.84 6.93
C ASP A 16 14.93 7.75 7.19
N ALA A 17 14.40 8.52 8.15
CA ALA A 17 12.98 8.52 8.44
C ALA A 17 12.17 9.12 7.28
N VAL A 18 11.07 8.44 6.93
CA VAL A 18 10.03 8.97 6.03
C VAL A 18 8.89 9.50 6.90
N VAL A 19 8.54 10.78 6.71
CA VAL A 19 7.44 11.43 7.42
C VAL A 19 6.27 11.60 6.45
N LEU A 20 5.12 11.02 6.81
CA LEU A 20 3.87 11.13 6.07
C LEU A 20 2.87 11.95 6.88
N SER A 21 1.94 12.64 6.20
CA SER A 21 0.76 13.14 6.88
C SER A 21 -0.12 11.97 7.35
N ALA A 22 -1.05 12.22 8.28
CA ALA A 22 -1.99 11.20 8.70
C ALA A 22 -2.84 10.68 7.53
N ASP A 23 -3.24 11.59 6.62
CA ASP A 23 -4.01 11.26 5.43
C ASP A 23 -3.17 10.43 4.44
N ASP A 24 -1.91 10.81 4.17
CA ASP A 24 -1.02 10.03 3.31
C ASP A 24 -0.73 8.64 3.87
N ALA A 25 -0.63 8.51 5.19
CA ALA A 25 -0.42 7.24 5.87
C ALA A 25 -1.65 6.32 5.77
N ALA A 26 -2.85 6.87 5.95
CA ALA A 26 -4.11 6.14 5.77
C ALA A 26 -4.26 5.68 4.31
N ASP A 27 -4.06 6.58 3.37
CA ASP A 27 -4.11 6.30 1.93
C ASP A 27 -3.09 5.23 1.51
N LEU A 28 -1.88 5.26 2.08
CA LEU A 28 -0.87 4.21 1.86
C LEU A 28 -1.31 2.87 2.44
N SER A 29 -1.84 2.86 3.66
CA SER A 29 -2.35 1.65 4.31
C SER A 29 -3.44 0.99 3.48
N ASP A 30 -4.38 1.77 2.95
CA ASP A 30 -5.46 1.27 2.09
C ASP A 30 -4.91 0.65 0.81
N ARG A 31 -3.93 1.29 0.16
CA ARG A 31 -3.31 0.73 -1.06
C ARG A 31 -2.55 -0.56 -0.78
N VAL A 32 -1.85 -0.66 0.36
CA VAL A 32 -1.18 -1.90 0.78
C VAL A 32 -2.20 -3.00 1.08
N TYR A 33 -3.32 -2.66 1.70
CA TYR A 33 -4.42 -3.59 1.92
C TYR A 33 -4.94 -4.17 0.60
N GLN A 34 -5.14 -3.33 -0.42
CA GLN A 34 -5.56 -3.79 -1.76
C GLN A 34 -4.56 -4.75 -2.40
N VAL A 35 -3.25 -4.53 -2.22
CA VAL A 35 -2.21 -5.46 -2.70
C VAL A 35 -2.37 -6.82 -2.03
N ARG A 36 -2.55 -6.86 -0.70
CA ARG A 36 -2.74 -8.11 0.03
C ARG A 36 -3.97 -8.85 -0.48
N CYS A 37 -5.11 -8.17 -0.60
CA CYS A 37 -6.35 -8.80 -1.09
C CYS A 37 -6.18 -9.36 -2.50
N ALA A 38 -5.57 -8.60 -3.43
CA ALA A 38 -5.34 -9.10 -4.78
C ALA A 38 -4.40 -10.32 -4.80
N ALA A 39 -3.46 -10.43 -3.85
CA ALA A 39 -2.60 -11.61 -3.72
C ALA A 39 -3.35 -12.80 -3.11
N GLU A 40 -4.22 -12.55 -2.12
CA GLU A 40 -5.10 -13.54 -1.52
C GLU A 40 -6.06 -14.12 -2.57
N ASP A 41 -6.62 -13.28 -3.46
CA ASP A 41 -7.48 -13.73 -4.57
C ASP A 41 -6.74 -14.69 -5.52
N VAL A 42 -5.46 -14.40 -5.84
CA VAL A 42 -4.63 -15.32 -6.64
C VAL A 42 -4.43 -16.65 -5.93
N ALA A 43 -4.19 -16.65 -4.61
CA ALA A 43 -4.03 -17.86 -3.84
C ALA A 43 -5.33 -18.69 -3.80
N THR A 44 -6.47 -18.04 -3.57
CA THR A 44 -7.79 -18.69 -3.63
C THR A 44 -8.06 -19.28 -5.01
N ALA A 45 -7.80 -18.55 -6.09
CA ALA A 45 -7.97 -19.05 -7.45
C ALA A 45 -7.07 -20.27 -7.74
N LEU A 46 -5.84 -20.30 -7.22
CA LEU A 46 -4.97 -21.47 -7.32
C LEU A 46 -5.55 -22.68 -6.56
N ASP A 47 -6.03 -22.46 -5.34
CA ASP A 47 -6.64 -23.51 -4.52
C ASP A 47 -7.92 -24.07 -5.15
N GLU A 48 -8.66 -23.25 -5.88
CA GLU A 48 -9.87 -23.63 -6.63
C GLU A 48 -9.58 -24.25 -8.00
N GLY A 49 -8.31 -24.27 -8.44
CA GLY A 49 -7.91 -24.84 -9.72
C GLY A 49 -8.27 -23.97 -10.93
N ALA A 50 -8.28 -22.64 -10.75
CA ALA A 50 -8.55 -21.67 -11.80
C ALA A 50 -7.63 -21.84 -13.01
N GLY A 51 -8.18 -21.51 -14.18
CA GLY A 51 -7.46 -21.61 -15.44
C GLY A 51 -6.37 -20.54 -15.60
N ALA A 52 -5.44 -20.77 -16.52
CA ALA A 52 -4.32 -19.85 -16.77
C ALA A 52 -4.74 -18.42 -17.18
N THR A 53 -5.89 -18.27 -17.85
CA THR A 53 -6.43 -16.96 -18.23
C THR A 53 -6.88 -16.17 -17.00
N GLU A 54 -7.65 -16.77 -16.12
CA GLU A 54 -8.14 -16.14 -14.89
C GLU A 54 -6.99 -15.78 -13.95
N LEU A 55 -6.04 -16.70 -13.76
CA LEU A 55 -4.83 -16.43 -12.98
C LEU A 55 -4.03 -15.25 -13.55
N ARG A 56 -3.98 -15.10 -14.89
CA ARG A 56 -3.32 -13.97 -15.52
C ARG A 56 -4.04 -12.65 -15.25
N GLU A 57 -5.37 -12.65 -15.30
CA GLU A 57 -6.17 -11.48 -14.98
C GLU A 57 -5.99 -11.04 -13.52
N LEU A 58 -6.00 -12.00 -12.58
CA LEU A 58 -5.74 -11.73 -11.16
C LEU A 58 -4.32 -11.23 -10.92
N CYS A 59 -3.31 -11.79 -11.60
CA CYS A 59 -1.94 -11.27 -11.56
C CYS A 59 -1.88 -9.82 -12.07
N ASP A 60 -2.60 -9.48 -13.13
CA ASP A 60 -2.64 -8.12 -13.65
C ASP A 60 -3.31 -7.16 -12.66
N VAL A 61 -4.35 -7.58 -11.93
CA VAL A 61 -4.96 -6.82 -10.83
C VAL A 61 -3.93 -6.58 -9.73
N LEU A 62 -3.24 -7.63 -9.28
CA LEU A 62 -2.21 -7.53 -8.23
C LEU A 62 -1.09 -6.57 -8.61
N VAL A 63 -0.58 -6.65 -9.84
CA VAL A 63 0.48 -5.74 -10.33
C VAL A 63 -0.03 -4.30 -10.40
N ARG A 64 -1.29 -4.06 -10.79
CA ARG A 64 -1.89 -2.72 -10.75
C ARG A 64 -1.99 -2.19 -9.32
N ALA A 65 -2.43 -3.00 -8.37
CA ALA A 65 -2.50 -2.62 -6.96
C ALA A 65 -1.11 -2.28 -6.40
N ALA A 66 -0.09 -3.09 -6.73
CA ALA A 66 1.28 -2.85 -6.29
C ALA A 66 1.84 -1.52 -6.82
N ARG A 67 1.62 -1.23 -8.10
CA ARG A 67 2.03 0.05 -8.72
C ARG A 67 1.32 1.25 -8.10
N ALA A 68 0.06 1.09 -7.71
CA ALA A 68 -0.67 2.14 -7.00
C ALA A 68 -0.09 2.36 -5.60
N ALA A 69 0.27 1.28 -4.89
CA ALA A 69 0.94 1.36 -3.60
C ALA A 69 2.30 2.06 -3.72
N ASP A 70 3.11 1.80 -4.74
CA ASP A 70 4.46 2.37 -4.93
C ASP A 70 4.53 3.91 -5.05
N GLY A 71 3.40 4.59 -5.25
CA GLY A 71 3.34 6.05 -5.48
C GLY A 71 4.04 6.90 -4.41
N TRP A 72 4.13 6.44 -3.16
CA TRP A 72 4.79 7.16 -2.07
C TRP A 72 6.32 7.30 -2.27
N ARG A 73 6.96 6.39 -3.01
CA ARG A 73 8.41 6.40 -3.23
C ARG A 73 8.87 7.52 -4.17
N ARG A 74 7.96 8.12 -4.94
CA ARG A 74 8.25 9.24 -5.87
C ARG A 74 8.11 10.62 -5.24
N VAL A 75 7.55 10.73 -4.04
CA VAL A 75 7.46 12.00 -3.31
C VAL A 75 8.82 12.28 -2.67
N GLY A 76 9.77 12.81 -3.45
CA GLY A 76 11.13 13.10 -2.98
C GLY A 76 12.24 13.11 -4.04
N VAL A 77 11.93 12.87 -5.31
CA VAL A 77 12.83 13.06 -6.47
C VAL A 77 12.26 14.08 -7.46
#